data_AF-A0A7V6SKH8-F1
#
_entry.id   AF-A0A7V6SKH8-F1
#
_cell.length_a   1.000
_cell.length_b   1.000
_cell.length_c   1.000
_cell.angle_alpha   90.00
_cell.angle_beta   90.00
_cell.angle_gamma   90.00
#
_symmetry.space_group_name_H-M   'P 1'
#
loop_
_entity.id
_entity.type
_entity.pdbx_description
1 polymer ?
#
loop_
_entity_poly.entity_id
_entity_poly.type
_entity_poly.pdbx_seq_one_letter_code
_entity_poly.pdbx_strand_id
1 'polypeptide(L)' 'YVACDPAALARDLRTLMAGYEIERVQAFDLFPSTHHVEMVATLARRK' A
#
# COMPACT_ATOMS: atom_id res chain seq x y z
N TYR A 1 3.82 -4.68 -1.44
CA TYR A 1 3.28 -3.81 -2.50
C TYR A 1 3.65 -2.38 -2.17
N VAL A 2 4.11 -1.58 -3.14
CA VAL A 2 4.59 -0.20 -2.91
C VAL A 2 3.88 0.75 -3.87
N ALA A 3 3.37 1.88 -3.39
CA ALA A 3 2.77 2.92 -4.22
C ALA A 3 2.93 4.32 -3.61
N CYS A 4 2.95 5.34 -4.47
CA CYS A 4 3.08 6.76 -4.12
C CYS A 4 1.74 7.53 -4.10
N ASP A 5 0.64 6.87 -4.48
CA ASP A 5 -0.73 7.42 -4.45
C ASP A 5 -1.62 6.53 -3.56
N PRO A 6 -2.23 7.08 -2.48
CA PRO A 6 -3.12 6.33 -1.59
C PRO A 6 -4.34 5.73 -2.30
N ALA A 7 -4.90 6.42 -3.30
CA ALA A 7 -6.08 5.95 -4.02
C ALA A 7 -5.74 4.76 -4.92
N ALA A 8 -4.61 4.84 -5.62
CA ALA A 8 -4.10 3.72 -6.42
C ALA A 8 -3.77 2.51 -5.54
N LEU A 9 -3.10 2.72 -4.40
CA LEU A 9 -2.82 1.67 -3.41
C LEU A 9 -4.11 0.97 -2.97
N ALA A 10 -5.12 1.74 -2.53
CA ALA A 10 -6.37 1.17 -2.03
C ALA A 10 -7.13 0.37 -3.09
N ARG A 11 -7.16 0.86 -4.34
CA ARG A 11 -7.76 0.15 -5.47
C ARG A 11 -7.07 -1.19 -5.72
N ASP A 12 -5.75 -1.20 -5.77
CA ASP A 12 -5.00 -2.40 -6.10
C ASP A 12 -5.03 -3.41 -4.94
N LEU A 13 -4.95 -2.95 -3.69
CA LEU A 13 -5.13 -3.79 -2.50
C LEU A 13 -6.50 -4.47 -2.49
N ARG A 14 -7.58 -3.77 -2.86
CA ARG A 14 -8.91 -4.37 -2.97
C ARG A 14 -8.94 -5.57 -3.91
N THR A 15 -8.23 -5.49 -5.04
CA THR A 15 -8.11 -6.60 -5.99
C THR A 15 -7.27 -7.75 -5.39
N LEU A 16 -6.15 -7.43 -4.73
CA LEU A 16 -5.26 -8.43 -4.13
C LEU A 16 -5.87 -9.16 -2.93
N MET A 17 -6.83 -8.55 -2.25
CA MET A 17 -7.56 -9.16 -1.12
C MET A 17 -8.32 -10.45 -1.47
N ALA A 18 -8.49 -10.76 -2.76
CA ALA A 18 -9.05 -12.03 -3.21
C ALA A 18 -8.18 -13.25 -2.85
N GLY A 19 -6.85 -13.08 -2.74
CA GLY A 19 -5.91 -14.16 -2.43
C GLY A 19 -4.89 -13.83 -1.35
N TYR A 20 -4.90 -12.59 -0.86
CA TYR A 20 -3.96 -12.09 0.13
C TYR A 20 -4.69 -11.40 1.28
N GLU A 21 -4.06 -11.37 2.44
CA GLU A 21 -4.45 -10.55 3.58
C GLU A 21 -3.44 -9.43 3.78
N ILE A 22 -3.92 -8.27 4.24
CA ILE A 22 -3.06 -7.12 4.53
C ILE A 22 -2.59 -7.24 5.97
N GLU A 23 -1.30 -7.48 6.17
CA GLU A 23 -0.72 -7.56 7.52
C GLU A 23 -0.39 -6.18 8.07
N ARG A 24 0.12 -5.29 7.21
CA ARG A 24 0.61 -3.98 7.64
C ARG A 24 0.63 -3.01 6.46
N VAL A 25 0.36 -1.74 6.75
CA VAL A 25 0.59 -0.62 5.83
C VAL A 25 1.41 0.44 6.56
N GLN A 26 2.45 0.95 5.90
CA GLN A 26 3.32 2.01 6.41
C GLN A 26 3.44 3.11 5.38
N ALA A 27 3.31 4.36 5.81
CA ALA A 27 3.59 5.54 5.02
C ALA A 27 4.99 6.09 5.36
N PHE A 28 5.66 6.62 4.35
CA PHE A 28 6.99 7.21 4.41
C PHE A 28 6.96 8.57 3.69
N ASP A 29 7.43 9.60 4.39
CA ASP A 29 7.69 10.90 3.79
C ASP A 29 9.11 10.88 3.19
N LEU A 30 9.21 10.48 1.92
CA LEU A 30 10.46 10.49 1.17
C LEU A 30 10.71 11.81 0.44
N PHE A 31 9.70 12.67 0.36
CA PHE A 31 9.72 13.94 -0.36
C PHE A 31 9.16 15.06 0.52
N PRO A 32 9.95 15.53 1.51
CA PRO A 32 9.48 16.52 2.47
C PRO A 32 9.00 17.80 1.81
N SER A 33 7.95 18.40 2.39
CA SER A 33 7.29 19.62 1.87
C SER A 33 6.62 19.45 0.50
N THR A 34 6.32 18.21 0.10
CA THR A 34 5.47 17.91 -1.07
C THR A 34 4.21 17.17 -0.67
N HIS A 35 3.32 16.92 -1.62
CA HIS A 35 2.12 16.09 -1.40
C HIS A 35 2.39 14.60 -1.59
N HIS A 36 3.61 14.22 -1.98
CA HIS A 36 3.96 12.83 -2.24
C HIS A 36 4.11 12.05 -0.93
N VAL A 37 3.53 10.85 -0.89
CA VAL A 37 3.65 9.93 0.24
C VAL A 37 3.85 8.53 -0.29
N GLU A 38 4.95 7.91 0.11
CA GLU A 38 5.28 6.56 -0.32
C GLU A 38 4.75 5.57 0.70
N MET A 39 3.99 4.58 0.24
CA MET A 39 3.36 3.61 1.10
C MET A 39 3.82 2.21 0.74
N VAL A 40 4.13 1.43 1.78
CA VAL A 40 4.46 0.01 1.68
C VAL A 40 3.37 -0.79 2.39
N ALA A 41 2.72 -1.68 1.66
CA ALA A 41 1.79 -2.67 2.20
C ALA A 41 2.45 -4.06 2.20
N THR A 42 2.52 -4.69 3.37
CA THR A 42 2.94 -6.08 3.56
C THR A 42 1.71 -6.98 3.43
N LEU A 43 1.82 -7.98 2.55
CA LEU A 43 0.72 -8.90 2.22
C LEU A 43 1.14 -10.33 2.50
N ALA A 44 0.29 -11.08 3.19
CA ALA A 44 0.43 -12.52 3.36
C ALA A 44 -0.56 -13.25 2.44
N ARG A 45 -0.16 -14.40 1.89
CA ARG A 45 -1.06 -15.20 1.05
C ARG A 45 -2.05 -15.94 1.94
N ARG A 46 -3.34 -15.84 1.62
CA ARG A 46 -4.38 -16.61 2.31
C ARG A 46 -4.20 -18.11 1.99
N LYS A 47 -4.19 -18.93 3.03
CA LYS A 47 -4.14 -20.40 2.91
C LYS A 47 -5.46 -20.96 2.41
#